data_AF-A0A4Q5R0D8-F1
#
_entry.id   AF-A0A4Q5R0D8-F1
#
_cell.length_a   1.000
_cell.length_b   1.000
_cell.length_c   1.000
_cell.angle_alpha   90.00
_cell.angle_beta   90.00
_cell.angle_gamma   90.00
#
_symmetry.space_group_name_H-M   'P 1'
#
loop_
_entity.id
_entity.type
_entity.pdbx_description
1 polymer ?
#
loop_
_entity_poly.entity_id
_entity_poly.type
_entity_poly.pdbx_seq_one_letter_code
_entity_poly.pdbx_strand_id
1 'polypeptide(L)'
;MNSYRTLPRWLALASTLLSLPALAQKPAGAAKPQTILFVGNSFFHGAFQPVLSYNKQSVTDENFQPNRTGQRRRQYEHEEGPWGGIPGIFKKLTDEAGLPYEVHLEAISGQTLKFHYDSALAVIQQPKWDQVVLHDYSTGPVPTRHGGEPARFYEYATRLEEAVHAANPAAQLYLYQTWARADLT
;
A
#
# COMPACT_ATOMS: atom_id res chain seq x y z
N MET A 1 27.26 -87.08 19.53
CA MET A 1 26.55 -87.54 18.31
C MET A 1 25.25 -86.75 18.22
N ASN A 2 25.06 -86.03 17.10
CA ASN A 2 23.80 -85.47 16.55
C ASN A 2 22.90 -84.59 17.47
N SER A 3 22.19 -83.54 17.06
CA SER A 3 22.22 -82.60 15.92
C SER A 3 20.96 -81.73 16.09
N TYR A 4 21.10 -80.41 15.98
CA TYR A 4 20.17 -79.44 15.36
C TYR A 4 18.86 -78.90 16.01
N ARG A 5 18.69 -77.57 15.75
CA ARG A 5 17.48 -76.70 15.59
C ARG A 5 16.94 -76.02 16.86
N THR A 6 16.55 -74.73 16.92
CA THR A 6 16.34 -73.59 15.97
C THR A 6 15.99 -72.29 16.75
N LEU A 7 16.27 -71.11 16.16
CA LEU A 7 15.81 -69.71 16.48
C LEU A 7 14.26 -69.57 16.62
N PRO A 8 13.56 -68.46 17.07
CA PRO A 8 13.84 -67.00 16.89
C PRO A 8 13.32 -66.05 18.05
N ARG A 9 13.41 -64.70 18.01
CA ARG A 9 12.37 -63.77 17.49
C ARG A 9 12.82 -62.30 17.61
N TRP A 10 12.90 -61.62 16.48
CA TRP A 10 12.90 -60.17 16.35
C TRP A 10 11.44 -59.69 16.22
N LEU A 11 11.05 -58.64 16.94
CA LEU A 11 9.80 -57.90 16.71
C LEU A 11 10.16 -56.59 16.00
N ALA A 12 9.97 -56.55 14.69
CA ALA A 12 9.90 -55.31 13.94
C ALA A 12 8.42 -54.92 13.83
N LEU A 13 8.03 -53.79 14.41
CA LEU A 13 6.74 -53.16 14.13
C LEU A 13 6.80 -52.50 12.75
N ALA A 14 5.93 -52.95 11.85
CA ALA A 14 5.67 -52.30 10.58
C ALA A 14 4.64 -51.18 10.77
N SER A 15 5.05 -49.93 10.64
CA SER A 15 4.15 -48.77 10.58
C SER A 15 3.78 -48.52 9.12
N THR A 16 2.57 -48.90 8.72
CA THR A 16 2.00 -48.57 7.42
C THR A 16 1.62 -47.08 7.37
N LEU A 17 2.39 -46.28 6.65
CA LEU A 17 2.03 -44.91 6.26
C LEU A 17 0.99 -44.96 5.13
N LEU A 18 -0.23 -44.48 5.41
CA LEU A 18 -1.22 -44.18 4.37
C LEU A 18 -0.79 -42.92 3.64
N SER A 19 -0.34 -43.07 2.40
CA SER A 19 -0.09 -41.98 1.46
C SER A 19 -1.43 -41.48 0.90
N LEU A 20 -1.88 -40.33 1.37
CA LEU A 20 -2.93 -39.56 0.69
C LEU A 20 -2.36 -39.00 -0.61
N PRO A 21 -3.06 -39.10 -1.76
CA PRO A 21 -2.62 -38.45 -2.98
C PRO A 21 -2.72 -36.94 -2.76
N ALA A 22 -1.56 -36.27 -2.73
CA ALA A 22 -1.51 -34.82 -2.85
C ALA A 22 -2.16 -34.45 -4.19
N LEU A 23 -3.35 -33.84 -4.17
CA LEU A 23 -3.82 -33.10 -5.32
C LEU A 23 -2.74 -32.05 -5.63
N ALA A 24 -2.00 -32.26 -6.72
CA ALA A 24 -1.15 -31.23 -7.27
C ALA A 24 -2.05 -30.05 -7.62
N GLN A 25 -2.10 -29.05 -6.75
CA GLN A 25 -2.66 -27.75 -7.09
C GLN A 25 -1.86 -27.25 -8.29
N LYS A 26 -2.52 -27.18 -9.43
CA LYS A 26 -1.99 -26.55 -10.63
C LYS A 26 -1.53 -25.15 -10.18
N PRO A 27 -0.25 -24.77 -10.36
CA PRO A 27 0.19 -23.46 -9.96
C PRO A 27 -0.70 -22.46 -10.67
N ALA A 28 -1.50 -21.71 -9.90
CA ALA A 28 -2.22 -20.56 -10.43
C ALA A 28 -1.14 -19.70 -11.09
N GLY A 29 -1.29 -19.42 -12.39
CA GLY A 29 -0.38 -18.50 -13.08
C GLY A 29 -0.32 -17.24 -12.23
N ALA A 30 0.90 -16.82 -11.85
CA ALA A 30 1.08 -15.70 -10.95
C ALA A 30 0.27 -14.52 -11.49
N ALA A 31 -0.79 -14.14 -10.76
CA ALA A 31 -1.60 -12.99 -11.16
C ALA A 31 -0.65 -11.79 -11.25
N LYS A 32 -0.77 -11.02 -12.34
CA LYS A 32 0.01 -9.79 -12.48
C LYS A 32 -0.24 -8.93 -11.22
N PRO A 33 0.82 -8.40 -10.58
CA PRO A 33 0.63 -7.55 -9.41
C PRO A 33 -0.33 -6.40 -9.71
N GLN A 34 -1.18 -6.07 -8.74
CA GLN A 34 -2.00 -4.87 -8.77
C GLN A 34 -1.11 -3.67 -8.40
N THR A 35 -1.10 -2.62 -9.23
CA THR A 35 -0.32 -1.41 -8.94
C THR A 35 -1.22 -0.38 -8.25
N ILE A 36 -0.87 0.00 -7.02
CA ILE A 36 -1.63 0.95 -6.19
C ILE A 36 -0.82 2.21 -5.87
N LEU A 37 -1.44 3.39 -6.02
CA LEU A 37 -0.87 4.67 -5.66
C LEU A 37 -1.60 5.29 -4.45
N PHE A 38 -0.86 5.67 -3.42
CA PHE A 38 -1.36 6.47 -2.31
C PHE A 38 -0.97 7.94 -2.50
N VAL A 39 -1.95 8.85 -2.56
CA VAL A 39 -1.75 10.29 -2.78
C VAL A 39 -2.24 11.10 -1.58
N GLY A 40 -1.34 11.80 -0.89
CA GLY A 40 -1.73 12.65 0.23
C GLY A 40 -0.56 13.21 1.04
N ASN A 41 -0.64 13.13 2.36
CA ASN A 41 0.25 13.89 3.23
C ASN A 41 0.77 13.05 4.41
N SER A 42 1.06 13.70 5.54
CA SER A 42 1.59 13.09 6.77
C SER A 42 0.75 11.97 7.34
N PHE A 43 -0.53 11.88 6.97
CA PHE A 43 -1.38 10.75 7.34
C PHE A 43 -1.00 9.45 6.60
N PHE A 44 -0.43 9.55 5.39
CA PHE A 44 0.12 8.39 4.69
C PHE A 44 1.56 8.09 5.07
N HIS A 45 2.43 9.09 5.13
CA HIS A 45 3.83 8.83 5.47
C HIS A 45 4.07 8.71 6.99
N GLY A 46 3.08 9.03 7.83
CA GLY A 46 3.13 8.83 9.28
C GLY A 46 3.97 9.84 10.07
N ALA A 47 4.56 10.84 9.40
CA ALA A 47 5.42 11.93 9.92
C ALA A 47 6.68 11.54 10.72
N PHE A 48 6.66 10.43 11.46
CA PHE A 48 7.68 10.08 12.44
C PHE A 48 8.08 8.62 12.36
N GLN A 49 9.29 8.32 12.84
CA GLN A 49 9.75 6.96 13.02
C GLN A 49 8.95 6.26 14.15
N PRO A 50 8.72 4.94 14.06
CA PRO A 50 9.19 4.04 13.00
C PRO A 50 8.31 4.02 11.74
N VAL A 51 7.12 4.61 11.77
CA VAL A 51 6.14 4.52 10.67
C VAL A 51 6.70 5.10 9.37
N LEU A 52 7.37 6.25 9.45
CA LEU A 52 7.93 6.96 8.29
C LEU A 52 8.84 6.08 7.42
N SER A 53 9.71 5.26 8.03
CA SER A 53 10.61 4.37 7.29
C SER A 53 10.14 2.92 7.18
N TYR A 54 9.02 2.57 7.80
CA TYR A 54 8.56 1.18 7.87
C TYR A 54 8.37 0.57 6.47
N ASN A 55 9.10 -0.50 6.17
CA ASN A 55 9.02 -1.23 4.91
C ASN A 55 9.26 -0.38 3.64
N LYS A 56 9.98 0.73 3.75
CA LYS A 56 10.23 1.67 2.63
C LYS A 56 10.89 1.03 1.41
N GLN A 57 11.68 -0.03 1.59
CA GLN A 57 12.31 -0.76 0.49
C GLN A 57 11.31 -1.48 -0.44
N SER A 58 10.07 -1.67 0.02
CA SER A 58 8.99 -2.32 -0.73
C SER A 58 7.93 -1.34 -1.21
N VAL A 59 8.18 -0.03 -1.08
CA VAL A 59 7.32 1.06 -1.53
C VAL A 59 8.11 1.96 -2.48
N THR A 60 7.54 2.27 -3.63
CA THR A 60 8.08 3.30 -4.52
C THR A 60 7.59 4.66 -4.08
N ASP A 61 8.46 5.40 -3.41
CA ASP A 61 8.22 6.80 -3.06
C ASP A 61 8.41 7.68 -4.30
N GLU A 62 7.31 8.08 -4.95
CA GLU A 62 7.28 8.94 -6.14
C GLU A 62 7.86 10.33 -5.85
N ASN A 63 7.97 10.69 -4.56
CA ASN A 63 8.60 11.90 -4.11
C ASN A 63 10.11 11.82 -3.87
N PHE A 64 10.69 10.62 -3.89
CA PHE A 64 12.09 10.42 -3.58
C PHE A 64 13.00 10.73 -4.79
N GLN A 65 13.73 11.83 -4.71
CA GLN A 65 14.87 12.14 -5.58
C GLN A 65 15.95 12.87 -4.77
N PRO A 66 17.24 12.51 -4.93
CA PRO A 66 18.32 13.34 -4.43
C PRO A 66 18.21 14.77 -4.98
N ASN A 67 18.30 15.77 -4.11
CA ASN A 67 18.29 17.20 -4.47
C ASN A 67 17.04 17.70 -5.21
N ARG A 68 15.85 17.11 -4.95
CA ARG A 68 14.61 17.58 -5.56
C ARG A 68 14.35 19.06 -5.24
N THR A 69 14.08 19.84 -6.28
CA THR A 69 13.70 21.26 -6.20
C THR A 69 12.25 21.45 -6.66
N GLY A 70 11.70 22.66 -6.48
CA GLY A 70 10.35 23.00 -6.91
C GLY A 70 9.25 22.66 -5.89
N GLN A 71 8.00 22.70 -6.34
CA GLN A 71 6.82 22.60 -5.46
C GLN A 71 6.76 21.29 -4.67
N ARG A 72 7.25 20.19 -5.24
CA ARG A 72 7.28 18.85 -4.61
C ARG A 72 8.51 18.61 -3.74
N ARG A 73 9.27 19.65 -3.38
CA ARG A 73 10.36 19.54 -2.41
C ARG A 73 9.80 19.37 -1.00
N ARG A 74 10.38 18.44 -0.24
CA ARG A 74 10.04 18.23 1.17
C ARG A 74 10.55 19.36 2.03
N GLN A 75 9.71 19.82 2.95
CA GLN A 75 9.97 21.02 3.74
C GLN A 75 10.92 20.73 4.91
N TYR A 76 10.89 19.52 5.46
CA TYR A 76 11.65 19.19 6.66
C TYR A 76 12.84 18.27 6.35
N GLU A 77 13.96 18.46 7.03
CA GLU A 77 15.17 17.65 6.82
C GLU A 77 15.02 16.20 7.33
N HIS A 78 14.26 16.00 8.41
CA HIS A 78 13.94 14.65 8.92
C HIS A 78 12.99 13.86 8.02
N GLU A 79 12.51 14.50 6.96
CA GLU A 79 11.61 13.97 5.96
C GLU A 79 12.36 13.49 4.69
N GLU A 80 13.69 13.44 4.71
CA GLU A 80 14.47 12.82 3.64
C GLU A 80 14.02 11.37 3.41
N GLY A 81 13.65 11.07 2.17
CA GLY A 81 13.10 9.78 1.78
C GLY A 81 14.16 8.69 1.55
N PRO A 82 13.77 7.53 0.99
CA PRO A 82 12.40 7.18 0.64
C PRO A 82 11.56 6.85 1.89
N TRP A 83 10.24 6.96 1.78
CA TRP A 83 9.29 6.63 2.83
C TRP A 83 8.53 5.33 2.57
N GLY A 84 8.09 4.71 3.66
CA GLY A 84 7.19 3.56 3.61
C GLY A 84 5.81 3.90 4.15
N GLY A 85 5.72 4.38 5.40
CA GLY A 85 4.47 4.87 5.98
C GLY A 85 3.38 3.80 6.08
N ILE A 86 2.13 4.25 6.07
CA ILE A 86 0.94 3.40 5.93
C ILE A 86 1.00 2.52 4.67
N PRO A 87 1.43 2.99 3.49
CA PRO A 87 1.64 2.11 2.32
C PRO A 87 2.61 0.95 2.59
N GLY A 88 3.66 1.18 3.38
CA GLY A 88 4.60 0.14 3.78
C GLY A 88 3.97 -0.93 4.68
N ILE A 89 3.08 -0.52 5.59
CA ILE A 89 2.27 -1.43 6.40
C ILE A 89 1.30 -2.21 5.51
N PHE A 90 0.58 -1.53 4.61
CA PHE A 90 -0.29 -2.16 3.63
C PHE A 90 0.46 -3.23 2.83
N LYS A 91 1.63 -2.90 2.28
CA LYS A 91 2.47 -3.84 1.53
C LYS A 91 2.85 -5.08 2.35
N LYS A 92 3.21 -4.88 3.62
CA LYS A 92 3.53 -6.02 4.50
C LYS A 92 2.32 -6.92 4.70
N LEU A 93 1.14 -6.36 4.93
CA LEU A 93 -0.10 -7.13 5.10
C LEU A 93 -0.49 -7.87 3.82
N THR A 94 -0.33 -7.24 2.64
CA THR A 94 -0.62 -7.91 1.36
C THR A 94 0.35 -9.06 1.08
N ASP A 95 1.63 -8.91 1.45
CA ASP A 95 2.62 -9.98 1.31
C ASP A 95 2.28 -11.20 2.17
N GLU A 96 1.93 -11.00 3.44
CA GLU A 96 1.51 -12.09 4.33
C GLU A 96 0.20 -12.75 3.86
N ALA A 97 -0.66 -12.00 3.17
CA ALA A 97 -1.90 -12.51 2.59
C ALA A 97 -1.72 -13.16 1.20
N GLY A 98 -0.51 -13.15 0.62
CA GLY A 98 -0.26 -13.65 -0.73
C GLY A 98 -0.92 -12.82 -1.84
N LEU A 99 -1.23 -11.54 -1.57
CA LEU A 99 -1.81 -10.60 -2.53
C LEU A 99 -0.69 -9.80 -3.21
N PRO A 100 -0.47 -9.97 -4.53
CA PRO A 100 0.65 -9.33 -5.21
C PRO A 100 0.32 -7.85 -5.48
N TYR A 101 0.88 -6.95 -4.69
CA TYR A 101 0.76 -5.50 -4.88
C TYR A 101 2.10 -4.83 -5.17
N GLU A 102 2.12 -3.96 -6.18
CA GLU A 102 3.16 -2.95 -6.38
C GLU A 102 2.68 -1.63 -5.77
N VAL A 103 3.39 -1.11 -4.77
CA VAL A 103 2.88 -0.03 -3.90
C VAL A 103 3.68 1.25 -4.12
N HIS A 104 2.97 2.33 -4.43
CA HIS A 104 3.54 3.65 -4.68
C HIS A 104 3.00 4.69 -3.71
N LEU A 105 3.82 5.70 -3.41
CA LEU A 105 3.50 6.79 -2.50
C LEU A 105 3.85 8.14 -3.12
N GLU A 106 2.83 8.97 -3.33
CA GLU A 106 2.92 10.40 -3.57
C GLU A 106 2.45 11.14 -2.31
N ALA A 107 3.35 11.42 -1.37
CA ALA A 107 2.98 12.21 -0.20
C ALA A 107 3.94 13.34 0.14
N ILE A 108 3.38 14.45 0.64
CA ILE A 108 4.11 15.60 1.18
C ILE A 108 3.36 16.14 2.40
N SER A 109 4.08 16.37 3.50
CA SER A 109 3.52 16.91 4.75
C SER A 109 2.69 18.17 4.53
N GLY A 110 1.50 18.19 5.15
CA GLY A 110 0.61 19.35 5.19
C GLY A 110 -0.04 19.71 3.85
N GLN A 111 0.10 18.91 2.80
CA GLN A 111 -0.44 19.24 1.49
C GLN A 111 -1.88 18.74 1.26
N THR A 112 -2.54 19.40 0.32
CA THR A 112 -3.92 19.16 -0.12
C THR A 112 -3.96 18.37 -1.43
N LEU A 113 -5.11 17.79 -1.78
CA LEU A 113 -5.34 17.24 -3.11
C LEU A 113 -5.16 18.29 -4.22
N LYS A 114 -5.47 19.56 -3.96
CA LYS A 114 -5.18 20.66 -4.88
C LYS A 114 -3.70 20.75 -5.19
N PHE A 115 -2.85 20.71 -4.16
CA PHE A 115 -1.41 20.75 -4.34
C PHE A 115 -0.92 19.56 -5.18
N HIS A 116 -1.43 18.35 -4.95
CA HIS A 116 -1.04 17.18 -5.74
C HIS A 116 -1.53 17.24 -7.18
N TYR A 117 -2.74 17.78 -7.41
CA TYR A 117 -3.20 18.07 -8.76
C TYR A 117 -2.29 19.08 -9.46
N ASP A 118 -1.94 20.19 -8.81
CA ASP A 118 -1.14 21.24 -9.46
C ASP A 118 0.31 20.81 -9.72
N SER A 119 0.88 19.94 -8.87
CA SER A 119 2.32 19.65 -8.87
C SER A 119 2.70 18.22 -9.27
N ALA A 120 1.80 17.25 -9.09
CA ALA A 120 2.05 15.82 -9.24
C ALA A 120 1.13 15.14 -10.28
N LEU A 121 0.35 15.90 -11.06
CA LEU A 121 -0.59 15.32 -12.03
C LEU A 121 0.08 14.33 -13.01
N ALA A 122 1.30 14.61 -13.45
CA ALA A 122 2.06 13.72 -14.33
C ALA A 122 2.39 12.35 -13.70
N VAL A 123 2.41 12.24 -12.37
CA VAL A 123 2.49 10.96 -11.66
C VAL A 123 1.12 10.31 -11.57
N ILE A 124 0.11 11.08 -11.19
CA ILE A 124 -1.24 10.57 -10.89
C ILE A 124 -1.99 10.12 -12.14
N GLN A 125 -1.78 10.78 -13.29
CA GLN A 125 -2.44 10.44 -14.56
C GLN A 125 -1.72 9.34 -15.37
N GLN A 126 -0.84 8.55 -14.75
CA GLN A 126 -0.22 7.42 -15.44
C GLN A 126 -1.24 6.29 -15.61
N PRO A 127 -1.29 5.62 -16.79
CA PRO A 127 -2.28 4.59 -17.06
C PRO A 127 -2.01 3.27 -16.31
N LYS A 128 -0.94 3.21 -15.51
CA LYS A 128 -0.48 1.99 -14.83
C LYS A 128 -1.22 1.70 -13.51
N TRP A 129 -1.95 2.67 -12.98
CA TRP A 129 -2.62 2.51 -11.68
C TRP A 129 -3.86 1.64 -11.81
N ASP A 130 -3.86 0.49 -11.14
CA ASP A 130 -5.08 -0.31 -10.94
C ASP A 130 -5.93 0.29 -9.81
N GLN A 131 -5.28 0.87 -8.80
CA GLN A 131 -5.93 1.47 -7.64
C GLN A 131 -5.28 2.79 -7.25
N VAL A 132 -6.07 3.77 -6.84
CA VAL A 132 -5.60 5.06 -6.32
C VAL A 132 -6.33 5.36 -5.02
N VAL A 133 -5.58 5.66 -3.96
CA VAL A 133 -6.12 6.07 -2.66
C VAL A 133 -5.78 7.53 -2.41
N LEU A 134 -6.81 8.37 -2.33
CA LEU A 134 -6.69 9.81 -2.13
C LEU A 134 -6.97 10.19 -0.67
N HIS A 135 -6.14 11.05 -0.10
CA HIS A 135 -6.35 11.67 1.21
C HIS A 135 -6.04 13.17 1.14
N ASP A 136 -7.02 14.03 1.41
CA ASP A 136 -6.83 15.49 1.42
C ASP A 136 -6.15 15.97 2.72
N TYR A 137 -5.91 17.27 2.83
CA TYR A 137 -5.61 17.89 4.11
C TYR A 137 -6.69 17.53 5.13
N SER A 138 -6.30 17.14 6.34
CA SER A 138 -7.17 16.39 7.25
C SER A 138 -8.41 17.15 7.73
N THR A 139 -8.37 18.48 7.71
CA THR A 139 -9.52 19.34 7.99
C THR A 139 -10.16 19.92 6.73
N GLY A 140 -9.60 19.67 5.54
CA GLY A 140 -10.12 20.20 4.28
C GLY A 140 -11.60 19.83 4.04
N PRO A 141 -12.00 18.56 4.19
CA PRO A 141 -13.38 18.14 3.94
C PRO A 141 -14.41 18.56 5.00
N VAL A 142 -14.00 19.11 6.16
CA VAL A 142 -14.97 19.49 7.21
C VAL A 142 -15.73 20.77 6.82
N PRO A 143 -16.92 21.05 7.40
CA PRO A 143 -17.68 22.25 7.04
C PRO A 143 -16.91 23.56 7.25
N THR A 144 -17.21 24.58 6.45
CA THR A 144 -16.57 25.90 6.53
C THR A 144 -16.71 26.57 7.90
N ARG A 145 -17.84 26.37 8.59
CA ARG A 145 -18.05 26.85 9.98
C ARG A 145 -17.05 26.26 11.00
N HIS A 146 -16.39 25.14 10.65
CA HIS A 146 -15.35 24.49 11.44
C HIS A 146 -13.94 24.69 10.83
N GLY A 147 -13.78 25.67 9.94
CA GLY A 147 -12.50 26.02 9.33
C GLY A 147 -12.06 25.12 8.16
N GLY A 148 -12.95 24.28 7.63
CA GLY A 148 -12.65 23.49 6.44
C GLY A 148 -12.91 24.20 5.11
N GLU A 149 -12.55 23.52 4.03
CA GLU A 149 -12.68 23.96 2.65
C GLU A 149 -13.32 22.85 1.78
N PRO A 150 -14.58 22.44 2.07
CA PRO A 150 -15.18 21.27 1.46
C PRO A 150 -15.39 21.43 -0.05
N ALA A 151 -15.59 22.67 -0.53
CA ALA A 151 -15.67 22.97 -1.96
C ALA A 151 -14.34 22.69 -2.68
N ARG A 152 -13.20 23.07 -2.08
CA ARG A 152 -11.87 22.78 -2.63
C ARG A 152 -11.59 21.28 -2.62
N PHE A 153 -11.94 20.60 -1.53
CA PHE A 153 -11.82 19.15 -1.46
C PHE A 153 -12.60 18.48 -2.59
N TYR A 154 -13.89 18.82 -2.74
CA TYR A 154 -14.76 18.24 -3.76
C TYR A 154 -14.24 18.50 -5.17
N GLU A 155 -13.86 19.75 -5.47
CA GLU A 155 -13.32 20.11 -6.79
C GLU A 155 -12.09 19.27 -7.14
N TYR A 156 -11.10 19.20 -6.25
CA TYR A 156 -9.84 18.55 -6.56
C TYR A 156 -9.86 17.03 -6.42
N ALA A 157 -10.74 16.47 -5.58
CA ALA A 157 -11.02 15.04 -5.60
C ALA A 157 -11.65 14.63 -6.95
N THR A 158 -12.61 15.43 -7.46
CA THR A 158 -13.24 15.18 -8.76
C THR A 158 -12.23 15.27 -9.90
N ARG A 159 -11.45 16.36 -9.96
CA ARG A 159 -10.44 16.52 -11.03
C ARG A 159 -9.38 15.42 -11.05
N LEU A 160 -8.97 14.93 -9.88
CA LEU A 160 -8.02 13.81 -9.79
C LEU A 160 -8.66 12.49 -10.22
N GLU A 161 -9.93 12.26 -9.87
CA GLU A 161 -10.68 11.10 -10.33
C GLU A 161 -10.84 11.08 -11.85
N GLU A 162 -11.25 12.20 -12.44
CA GLU A 162 -11.35 12.36 -13.89
C GLU A 162 -10.01 12.10 -14.58
N ALA A 163 -8.90 12.60 -14.03
CA ALA A 163 -7.57 12.38 -14.59
C ALA A 163 -7.13 10.90 -14.51
N VAL A 164 -7.43 10.22 -13.40
CA VAL A 164 -7.13 8.79 -13.23
C VAL A 164 -7.95 7.96 -14.21
N HIS A 165 -9.25 8.18 -14.33
CA HIS A 165 -10.10 7.39 -15.23
C HIS A 165 -9.91 7.74 -16.71
N ALA A 166 -9.50 8.96 -17.03
CA ALA A 166 -9.09 9.30 -18.39
C ALA A 166 -7.84 8.50 -18.82
N ALA A 167 -6.92 8.24 -17.89
CA ALA A 167 -5.72 7.44 -18.14
C ALA A 167 -5.97 5.92 -18.09
N ASN A 168 -6.79 5.47 -17.13
CA ASN A 168 -7.20 4.07 -16.98
C ASN A 168 -8.69 3.99 -16.57
N PRO A 169 -9.62 3.76 -17.51
CA PRO A 169 -11.05 3.67 -17.21
C PRO A 169 -11.46 2.52 -16.27
N ALA A 170 -10.56 1.56 -16.02
CA ALA A 170 -10.80 0.42 -15.14
C ALA A 170 -10.19 0.60 -13.73
N ALA A 171 -9.49 1.71 -13.47
CA ALA A 171 -8.91 1.98 -12.17
C ALA A 171 -9.99 2.05 -11.07
N GLN A 172 -9.63 1.68 -9.85
CA GLN A 172 -10.48 1.87 -8.68
C GLN A 172 -9.96 3.02 -7.84
N LEU A 173 -10.81 4.01 -7.56
CA LEU A 173 -10.46 5.16 -6.75
C LEU A 173 -11.12 5.11 -5.38
N TYR A 174 -10.31 5.30 -4.35
CA TYR A 174 -10.73 5.26 -2.95
C TYR A 174 -10.44 6.61 -2.30
N LEU A 175 -11.42 7.15 -1.58
CA LEU A 175 -11.21 8.30 -0.69
C LEU A 175 -10.93 7.77 0.72
N TYR A 176 -9.73 8.00 1.22
CA TYR A 176 -9.40 7.77 2.62
C TYR A 176 -10.04 8.88 3.45
N GLN A 177 -10.98 8.49 4.31
CA GLN A 177 -11.71 9.42 5.15
C GLN A 177 -10.76 10.26 6.02
N THR A 178 -10.87 11.58 5.89
CA THR A 178 -10.16 12.54 6.75
C THR A 178 -10.87 12.68 8.10
N TRP A 179 -10.28 13.42 9.05
CA TRP A 179 -10.77 13.56 10.42
C TRP A 179 -12.28 13.81 10.53
N ALA A 180 -12.99 12.88 11.19
CA ALA A 180 -14.32 13.11 11.74
C ALA A 180 -14.16 13.32 13.25
N ARG A 181 -14.13 14.56 13.71
CA ARG A 181 -14.20 14.90 15.14
C ARG A 181 -15.57 15.50 15.44
N ALA A 182 -16.34 14.81 16.27
CA ALA A 182 -17.69 15.21 16.66
C ALA A 182 -17.71 16.32 17.75
N ASP A 183 -16.55 16.64 18.33
CA ASP A 183 -16.37 17.49 19.52
C ASP A 183 -15.89 18.92 19.23
N LEU A 184 -15.62 19.28 17.97
CA LEU A 184 -15.39 20.67 17.57
C LEU A 184 -16.73 21.30 17.14
N THR A 185 -17.60 21.54 18.12
CA THR A 185 -18.83 22.35 17.97
C THR A 185 -18.63 23.75 18.49
#